data_AF-A0A7X6YY99-F1
#
_entry.id   AF-A0A7X6YY99-F1
#
_cell.length_a   1.000
_cell.length_b   1.000
_cell.length_c   1.000
_cell.angle_alpha   90.00
_cell.angle_beta   90.00
_cell.angle_gamma   90.00
#
_symmetry.space_group_name_H-M   'P 1'
#
loop_
_entity.id
_entity.type
_entity.pdbx_description
1 polymer ?
#
loop_
_entity_poly.entity_id
_entity_poly.type
_entity_poly.pdbx_seq_one_letter_code
_entity_poly.pdbx_strand_id
1 'polypeptide(L)'
;FKAFLLVISLAFSALFTVVRDVWGWVQNTYDSYVSFFPVSIYMSPLAIATGYIIGFTPSCYWFTGALAGLIMRQAGAEDVIMTAAVGLMVGAGVGIMINFFMTSLAESKKRRNAKKSGKAVSRKEHNGLLLLIAVAAAFVITVIAGLSPIVSILAMIGVIFATAMSSVITGQTGINPMEVFGIIILLAVRLFVSVSHEHAIYIACLVAVACGYAGDAMNDYKTGHILNTNPKSQFVAELIGGLSGVLVGVPAFFLIIAQYGSIGAATGLPAAQAHSVAAMVSGIGDPLIFFAALFAGMILYLLKIPSMIIGIGMILGLGMSTSIFIGGIIALIMSSFKSKKLDTSGNIIAAGLLGGEGITSTIIAIVTMFKG
;
A
#
# COMPACT_ATOMS: atom_id res chain seq x y z
N PHE A 1 4.25 29.84 0.79
CA PHE A 1 2.83 29.50 0.60
C PHE A 1 2.55 27.99 0.62
N LYS A 2 3.12 27.16 -0.28
CA LYS A 2 2.86 25.70 -0.30
C LYS A 2 3.22 24.98 1.01
N ALA A 3 4.41 25.23 1.56
CA ALA A 3 4.82 24.67 2.86
C ALA A 3 3.91 25.11 4.01
N PHE A 4 3.43 26.36 3.97
CA PHE A 4 2.51 26.89 4.98
C PHE A 4 1.14 26.20 4.94
N LEU A 5 0.59 25.94 3.74
CA LEU A 5 -0.64 25.16 3.57
C LEU A 5 -0.49 23.73 4.13
N LEU A 6 0.65 23.09 3.86
CA LEU A 6 0.94 21.75 4.38
C LEU A 6 0.97 21.75 5.91
N VAL A 7 1.69 22.68 6.52
CA VAL A 7 1.84 22.77 7.99
C VAL A 7 0.52 23.09 8.66
N ILE A 8 -0.29 24.00 8.12
CA ILE A 8 -1.60 24.33 8.69
C ILE A 8 -2.57 23.16 8.60
N SER A 9 -2.66 22.50 7.44
CA SER A 9 -3.53 21.33 7.30
C SER A 9 -3.09 20.19 8.22
N LEU A 10 -1.79 19.98 8.37
CA LEU A 10 -1.22 19.04 9.34
C LEU A 10 -1.62 19.40 10.78
N ALA A 11 -1.43 20.65 11.19
CA ALA A 11 -1.78 21.12 12.53
C ALA A 11 -3.28 21.03 12.81
N PHE A 12 -4.12 21.36 11.83
CA PHE A 12 -5.58 21.22 11.91
C PHE A 12 -5.98 19.76 12.14
N SER A 13 -5.44 18.85 11.33
CA SER A 13 -5.75 17.42 11.45
C SER A 13 -5.25 16.83 12.76
N ALA A 14 -4.05 17.24 13.20
CA ALA A 14 -3.51 16.87 14.51
C ALA A 14 -4.43 17.31 15.65
N LEU A 15 -4.85 18.58 15.65
CA LEU A 15 -5.77 19.11 16.65
C LEU A 15 -7.12 18.38 16.63
N PHE A 16 -7.70 18.16 15.45
CA PHE A 16 -8.93 17.40 15.31
C PHE A 16 -8.81 15.98 15.88
N THR A 17 -7.69 15.31 15.62
CA THR A 17 -7.40 13.96 16.13
C THR A 17 -7.32 13.96 17.66
N VAL A 18 -6.68 14.96 18.29
CA VAL A 18 -6.65 15.07 19.76
C VAL A 18 -8.06 15.31 20.33
N VAL A 19 -8.84 16.20 19.71
CA VAL A 19 -10.22 16.50 20.13
C VAL A 19 -11.10 15.26 20.06
N ARG A 20 -10.94 14.45 19.00
CA ARG A 20 -11.68 13.21 18.78
C ARG A 20 -11.21 12.10 19.73
N ASP A 21 -9.92 11.76 19.73
CA ASP A 21 -9.40 10.53 20.35
C ASP A 21 -9.01 10.69 21.83
N VAL A 22 -8.63 11.90 22.26
CA VAL A 22 -8.22 12.16 23.66
C VAL A 22 -9.34 12.80 24.46
N TRP A 23 -9.99 13.82 23.89
CA TRP A 23 -11.05 14.55 24.60
C TRP A 23 -12.44 13.96 24.41
N GLY A 24 -12.66 13.13 23.38
CA GLY A 24 -13.93 12.47 23.13
C GLY A 24 -15.07 13.43 22.78
N TRP A 25 -14.77 14.66 22.35
CA TRP A 25 -15.78 15.66 22.00
C TRP A 25 -16.47 15.36 20.68
N VAL A 26 -15.83 14.57 19.82
CA VAL A 26 -16.35 14.13 18.53
C VAL A 26 -16.39 12.62 18.53
N GLN A 27 -17.51 12.03 18.11
CA GLN A 27 -17.61 10.57 17.97
C GLN A 27 -16.78 10.08 16.79
N ASN A 28 -16.15 8.91 16.93
CA ASN A 28 -15.36 8.29 15.87
C ASN A 28 -16.19 7.96 14.65
N THR A 29 -17.41 7.46 14.86
CA THR A 29 -18.34 7.09 13.80
C THR A 29 -19.71 7.65 14.14
N TYR A 30 -20.35 8.25 13.14
CA TYR A 30 -21.76 8.61 13.21
C TYR A 30 -22.54 7.64 12.33
N ASP A 31 -23.34 6.79 12.97
CA ASP A 31 -24.20 5.82 12.32
C ASP A 31 -25.64 6.34 12.31
N SER A 32 -26.30 6.21 11.16
CA SER A 32 -27.69 6.56 10.96
C SER A 32 -28.32 5.62 9.95
N TYR A 33 -29.64 5.73 9.76
CA TYR A 33 -30.38 4.96 8.77
C TYR A 33 -31.17 5.92 7.89
N VAL A 34 -31.02 5.78 6.57
CA VAL A 34 -31.92 6.41 5.60
C VAL A 34 -32.88 5.33 5.13
N SER A 35 -34.09 5.34 5.69
CA SER A 35 -35.08 4.27 5.54
C SER A 35 -34.52 2.90 5.97
N PHE A 36 -34.22 1.99 5.04
CA PHE A 36 -33.65 0.66 5.32
C PHE A 36 -32.14 0.59 5.09
N PHE A 37 -31.53 1.68 4.63
CA PHE A 37 -30.15 1.71 4.23
C PHE A 37 -29.28 2.32 5.35
N PRO A 38 -28.33 1.57 5.93
CA PRO A 38 -27.44 2.12 6.94
C PRO A 38 -26.50 3.13 6.29
N VAL A 39 -26.35 4.30 6.92
CA VAL A 39 -25.40 5.34 6.55
C VAL A 39 -24.45 5.51 7.71
N SER A 40 -23.16 5.27 7.47
CA SER A 40 -22.12 5.38 8.46
C SER A 40 -21.05 6.34 7.94
N ILE A 41 -20.59 7.26 8.78
CA ILE A 41 -19.49 8.19 8.47
C ILE A 41 -18.45 8.07 9.58
N TYR A 42 -17.23 7.68 9.20
CA TYR A 42 -16.07 7.68 10.09
C TYR A 42 -15.39 9.05 10.08
N MET A 43 -15.33 9.74 11.21
CA MET A 43 -14.80 11.10 11.30
C MET A 43 -13.28 11.11 11.27
N SER A 44 -12.70 10.93 10.10
CA SER A 44 -11.26 10.89 9.87
C SER A 44 -10.84 11.84 8.75
N PRO A 45 -10.12 12.93 9.08
CA PRO A 45 -9.44 13.76 8.10
C PRO A 45 -8.57 12.97 7.12
N LEU A 46 -7.90 11.92 7.57
CA LEU A 46 -7.10 10.99 6.77
C LEU A 46 -7.96 10.24 5.76
N ALA A 47 -9.13 9.72 6.16
CA ALA A 47 -10.03 9.02 5.25
C ALA A 47 -10.52 9.96 4.13
N ILE A 48 -10.92 11.19 4.49
CA ILE A 48 -11.34 12.21 3.53
C ILE A 48 -10.16 12.60 2.61
N ALA A 49 -8.98 12.81 3.17
CA ALA A 49 -7.77 13.13 2.41
C ALA A 49 -7.39 12.02 1.43
N THR A 50 -7.50 10.76 1.86
CA THR A 50 -7.27 9.57 1.02
C THR A 50 -8.21 9.59 -0.16
N GLY A 51 -9.51 9.80 0.08
CA GLY A 51 -10.52 9.97 -0.96
C GLY A 51 -10.21 11.07 -1.96
N TYR A 52 -9.73 12.22 -1.47
CA TYR A 52 -9.33 13.34 -2.31
C TYR A 52 -8.14 12.98 -3.22
N ILE A 53 -7.11 12.34 -2.66
CA ILE A 53 -5.88 11.98 -3.36
C ILE A 53 -6.13 10.90 -4.43
N ILE A 54 -6.90 9.86 -4.11
CA ILE A 54 -7.22 8.80 -5.08
C ILE A 54 -8.22 9.27 -6.13
N GLY A 55 -9.02 10.29 -5.81
CA GLY A 55 -10.00 10.90 -6.70
C GLY A 55 -11.38 10.20 -6.70
N PHE A 56 -12.32 10.80 -7.43
CA PHE A 56 -13.72 10.41 -7.42
C PHE A 56 -13.99 9.01 -7.96
N THR A 57 -13.47 8.67 -9.15
CA THR A 57 -13.77 7.37 -9.77
C THR A 57 -13.27 6.20 -8.91
N PRO A 58 -12.03 6.21 -8.38
CA PRO A 58 -11.58 5.17 -7.44
C PRO A 58 -12.38 5.13 -6.14
N SER A 59 -12.78 6.29 -5.59
CA SER A 59 -13.57 6.32 -4.36
C SER A 59 -14.99 5.74 -4.57
N CYS A 60 -15.59 5.90 -5.76
CA CYS A 60 -16.83 5.21 -6.13
C CYS A 60 -16.65 3.69 -6.06
N TYR A 61 -15.59 3.14 -6.67
CA TYR A 61 -15.35 1.70 -6.66
C TYR A 61 -15.11 1.17 -5.24
N TRP A 62 -14.39 1.93 -4.42
CA TRP A 62 -14.20 1.61 -3.00
C TRP A 62 -15.55 1.54 -2.28
N PHE A 63 -16.39 2.57 -2.46
CA PHE A 63 -17.71 2.63 -1.84
C PHE A 63 -18.59 1.46 -2.32
N THR A 64 -18.59 1.14 -3.61
CA THR A 64 -19.33 -0.03 -4.13
C THR A 64 -18.85 -1.35 -3.52
N GLY A 65 -17.54 -1.50 -3.28
CA GLY A 65 -17.00 -2.63 -2.55
C GLY A 65 -17.54 -2.70 -1.12
N ALA A 66 -17.63 -1.55 -0.44
CA ALA A 66 -18.20 -1.48 0.90
C ALA A 66 -19.69 -1.84 0.95
N LEU A 67 -20.46 -1.43 -0.07
CA LEU A 67 -21.86 -1.84 -0.24
C LEU A 67 -21.99 -3.35 -0.44
N ALA A 68 -21.16 -3.92 -1.32
CA ALA A 68 -21.14 -5.36 -1.53
C ALA A 68 -20.79 -6.11 -0.23
N GLY A 69 -19.77 -5.65 0.49
CA GLY A 69 -19.40 -6.19 1.80
C GLY A 69 -20.55 -6.07 2.82
N LEU A 70 -21.25 -4.94 2.88
CA LEU A 70 -22.41 -4.75 3.75
C LEU A 70 -23.54 -5.75 3.44
N ILE A 71 -23.92 -5.90 2.17
CA ILE A 71 -24.97 -6.83 1.73
C ILE A 71 -24.60 -8.26 2.12
N MET A 72 -23.34 -8.65 1.91
CA MET A 72 -22.85 -9.98 2.29
C MET A 72 -22.83 -10.21 3.81
N ARG A 73 -22.50 -9.18 4.61
CA ARG A 73 -22.60 -9.26 6.09
C ARG A 73 -24.04 -9.47 6.53
N GLN A 74 -24.99 -8.72 5.94
CA GLN A 74 -26.42 -8.88 6.23
C GLN A 74 -26.95 -10.26 5.84
N ALA A 75 -26.35 -10.91 4.84
CA ALA A 75 -26.66 -12.28 4.45
C ALA A 75 -25.93 -13.36 5.30
N GLY A 76 -25.13 -12.96 6.31
CA GLY A 76 -24.38 -13.89 7.17
C GLY A 76 -23.15 -14.52 6.50
N ALA A 77 -22.63 -13.94 5.41
CA ALA A 77 -21.54 -14.49 4.62
C ALA A 77 -20.17 -13.85 4.92
N GLU A 78 -19.85 -13.64 6.21
CA GLU A 78 -18.64 -12.91 6.62
C GLU A 78 -17.33 -13.56 6.14
N ASP A 79 -17.23 -14.89 6.23
CA ASP A 79 -16.06 -15.65 5.78
C ASP A 79 -15.83 -15.55 4.25
N VAL A 80 -16.92 -15.38 3.50
CA VAL A 80 -16.89 -15.21 2.05
C VAL A 80 -16.33 -13.84 1.68
N ILE A 81 -16.63 -12.80 2.46
CA ILE A 81 -16.17 -11.43 2.19
C ILE A 81 -14.65 -11.38 2.18
N MET A 82 -14.01 -11.94 3.21
CA MET A 82 -12.55 -11.93 3.32
C MET A 82 -11.93 -12.72 2.16
N THR A 83 -12.44 -13.92 1.88
CA THR A 83 -11.94 -14.77 0.79
C THR A 83 -12.08 -14.09 -0.58
N ALA A 84 -13.24 -13.50 -0.86
CA ALA A 84 -13.51 -12.82 -2.12
C ALA A 84 -12.70 -11.52 -2.26
N ALA A 85 -12.60 -10.71 -1.21
CA ALA A 85 -11.83 -9.47 -1.21
C ALA A 85 -10.34 -9.74 -1.46
N VAL A 86 -9.75 -10.71 -0.75
CA VAL A 86 -8.36 -11.13 -0.95
C VAL A 86 -8.17 -11.69 -2.36
N GLY A 87 -9.11 -12.52 -2.85
CA GLY A 87 -9.10 -13.03 -4.22
C GLY A 87 -9.08 -11.89 -5.25
N LEU A 88 -9.93 -10.87 -5.12
CA LEU A 88 -9.95 -9.70 -6.00
C LEU A 88 -8.62 -8.93 -5.98
N MET A 89 -8.04 -8.71 -4.79
CA MET A 89 -6.78 -8.00 -4.61
C MET A 89 -5.60 -8.76 -5.23
N VAL A 90 -5.50 -10.07 -4.98
CA VAL A 90 -4.48 -10.94 -5.58
C VAL A 90 -4.67 -11.03 -7.10
N GLY A 91 -5.90 -11.18 -7.56
CA GLY A 91 -6.26 -11.20 -8.99
C GLY A 91 -5.86 -9.93 -9.72
N ALA A 92 -6.11 -8.76 -9.12
CA ALA A 92 -5.62 -7.49 -9.63
C ALA A 92 -4.10 -7.48 -9.79
N GLY A 93 -3.40 -8.02 -8.79
CA GLY A 93 -1.94 -8.19 -8.81
C GLY A 93 -1.43 -9.05 -9.95
N VAL A 94 -2.06 -10.20 -10.19
CA VAL A 94 -1.77 -11.06 -11.34
C VAL A 94 -2.00 -10.30 -12.65
N GLY A 95 -3.09 -9.53 -12.74
CA GLY A 95 -3.38 -8.65 -13.87
C GLY A 95 -2.28 -7.61 -14.13
N ILE A 96 -1.78 -6.95 -13.08
CA ILE A 96 -0.66 -5.99 -13.15
C ILE A 96 0.58 -6.67 -13.74
N MET A 97 0.89 -7.89 -13.29
CA MET A 97 2.04 -8.63 -13.80
C MET A 97 1.89 -9.05 -15.26
N ILE A 98 0.72 -9.55 -15.65
CA ILE A 98 0.44 -9.90 -17.05
C ILE A 98 0.60 -8.67 -17.94
N ASN A 99 0.03 -7.53 -17.53
CA ASN A 99 0.18 -6.27 -18.26
C ASN A 99 1.65 -5.83 -18.36
N PHE A 100 2.42 -5.95 -17.28
CA PHE A 100 3.86 -5.69 -17.28
C PHE A 100 4.62 -6.59 -18.26
N PHE A 101 4.38 -7.89 -18.26
CA PHE A 101 5.07 -8.80 -19.20
C PHE A 101 4.71 -8.46 -20.65
N MET A 102 3.45 -8.12 -20.93
CA MET A 102 3.04 -7.68 -22.27
C MET A 102 3.72 -6.37 -22.69
N THR A 103 3.75 -5.35 -21.83
CA THR A 103 4.40 -4.07 -22.14
C THR A 103 5.91 -4.22 -22.25
N SER A 104 6.54 -5.00 -21.37
CA SER A 104 7.98 -5.28 -21.38
C SER A 104 8.41 -6.06 -22.62
N LEU A 105 7.63 -7.07 -23.05
CA LEU A 105 7.88 -7.79 -24.31
C LEU A 105 7.74 -6.86 -25.53
N ALA A 106 6.72 -6.00 -25.54
CA ALA A 106 6.52 -5.02 -26.60
C ALA A 106 7.68 -4.00 -26.67
N GLU A 107 8.13 -3.48 -25.53
CA GLU A 107 9.28 -2.58 -25.44
C GLU A 107 10.59 -3.28 -25.80
N SER A 108 10.79 -4.53 -25.39
CA SER A 108 11.97 -5.34 -25.76
C SER A 108 12.03 -5.57 -27.26
N LYS A 109 10.89 -5.86 -27.92
CA LYS A 109 10.78 -5.97 -29.38
C LYS A 109 11.10 -4.63 -30.07
N LYS A 110 10.60 -3.51 -29.52
CA LYS A 110 10.90 -2.15 -30.01
C LYS A 110 12.38 -1.78 -29.85
N ARG A 111 13.00 -2.11 -28.70
CA ARG A 111 14.44 -1.93 -28.44
C ARG A 111 15.30 -2.83 -29.31
N ARG A 112 14.89 -4.08 -29.58
CA ARG A 112 15.57 -5.00 -30.49
C ARG A 112 15.54 -4.48 -31.93
N ASN A 113 14.44 -3.86 -32.34
CA ASN A 113 14.35 -3.16 -33.63
C ASN A 113 15.20 -1.89 -33.67
N ALA A 114 15.28 -1.12 -32.57
CA ALA A 114 16.17 0.04 -32.47
C ALA A 114 17.67 -0.32 -32.39
N LYS A 115 18.01 -1.48 -31.80
CA LYS A 115 19.40 -1.99 -31.74
C LYS A 115 19.93 -2.40 -33.12
N LYS A 116 19.06 -2.82 -34.05
CA LYS A 116 19.42 -2.99 -35.48
C LYS A 116 19.84 -1.67 -36.16
N SER A 117 19.59 -0.51 -35.54
CA SER A 117 19.98 0.84 -35.99
C SER A 117 21.21 1.40 -35.25
N GLY A 118 21.97 0.59 -34.51
CA GLY A 118 23.34 0.94 -34.13
C GLY A 118 23.54 1.90 -32.95
N LYS A 119 22.64 1.91 -31.94
CA LYS A 119 22.92 2.58 -30.65
C LYS A 119 22.79 1.62 -29.49
N ALA A 120 23.92 1.08 -29.04
CA ALA A 120 24.04 0.40 -27.76
C ALA A 120 24.84 1.29 -26.81
N VAL A 121 24.15 2.04 -25.95
CA VAL A 121 24.79 2.68 -24.80
C VAL A 121 24.84 1.63 -23.69
N SER A 122 25.97 0.95 -23.58
CA SER A 122 26.30 0.14 -22.41
C SER A 122 26.93 1.06 -21.37
N ARG A 123 26.12 1.59 -20.45
CA ARG A 123 26.65 2.25 -19.26
C ARG A 123 26.96 1.17 -18.22
N LYS A 124 28.22 0.78 -18.14
CA LYS A 124 28.74 -0.18 -17.16
C LYS A 124 29.09 0.63 -15.90
N GLU A 125 28.24 0.61 -14.89
CA GLU A 125 28.54 1.30 -13.62
C GLU A 125 29.28 0.40 -12.64
N HIS A 126 30.26 1.00 -11.99
CA HIS A 126 31.36 0.37 -11.24
C HIS A 126 31.00 0.11 -9.75
N ASN A 127 29.75 -0.29 -9.46
CA ASN A 127 29.27 -0.47 -8.07
C ASN A 127 29.05 -1.94 -7.66
N GLY A 128 29.55 -2.90 -8.45
CA GLY A 128 29.32 -4.33 -8.21
C GLY A 128 29.76 -4.82 -6.82
N LEU A 129 30.84 -4.26 -6.27
CA LEU A 129 31.33 -4.64 -4.94
C LEU A 129 30.39 -4.19 -3.81
N LEU A 130 29.89 -2.94 -3.85
CA LEU A 130 28.93 -2.43 -2.86
C LEU A 130 27.62 -3.22 -2.90
N LEU A 131 27.14 -3.56 -4.10
CA LEU A 131 25.97 -4.39 -4.27
C LEU A 131 26.18 -5.80 -3.68
N LEU A 132 27.35 -6.40 -3.92
CA LEU A 132 27.68 -7.73 -3.40
C LEU A 132 27.77 -7.72 -1.86
N ILE A 133 28.37 -6.68 -1.27
CA ILE A 133 28.39 -6.47 0.18
C ILE A 133 26.98 -6.31 0.74
N ALA A 134 26.12 -5.50 0.09
CA ALA A 134 24.74 -5.29 0.54
C ALA A 134 23.91 -6.59 0.49
N VAL A 135 24.05 -7.39 -0.59
CA VAL A 135 23.38 -8.69 -0.72
C VAL A 135 23.91 -9.68 0.31
N ALA A 136 25.22 -9.73 0.56
CA ALA A 136 25.82 -10.58 1.59
C ALA A 136 25.33 -10.18 3.00
N ALA A 137 25.27 -8.88 3.30
CA ALA A 137 24.75 -8.38 4.57
C ALA A 137 23.26 -8.74 4.73
N ALA A 138 22.44 -8.52 3.70
CA ALA A 138 21.03 -8.91 3.71
C ALA A 138 20.86 -10.42 3.94
N PHE A 139 21.67 -11.25 3.27
CA PHE A 139 21.68 -12.70 3.49
C PHE A 139 21.99 -13.04 4.96
N VAL A 140 23.07 -12.49 5.53
CA VAL A 140 23.43 -12.75 6.93
C VAL A 140 22.33 -12.30 7.89
N ILE A 141 21.73 -11.12 7.67
CA ILE A 141 20.63 -10.60 8.50
C ILE A 141 19.42 -11.53 8.44
N THR A 142 19.05 -12.04 7.26
CA THR A 142 17.91 -12.97 7.14
C THR A 142 18.15 -14.30 7.86
N VAL A 143 19.38 -14.81 7.84
CA VAL A 143 19.75 -16.03 8.57
C VAL A 143 19.72 -15.79 10.07
N ILE A 144 20.25 -14.65 10.55
CA ILE A 144 20.17 -14.25 11.96
C ILE A 144 18.72 -14.09 12.40
N ALA A 145 17.83 -13.62 11.52
CA ALA A 145 16.40 -13.49 11.76
C ALA A 145 15.63 -14.84 11.80
N GLY A 146 16.32 -15.98 11.62
CA GLY A 146 15.75 -17.32 11.76
C GLY A 146 15.42 -18.04 10.45
N LEU A 147 15.61 -17.40 9.29
CA LEU A 147 15.39 -18.07 8.00
C LEU A 147 16.50 -19.07 7.71
N SER A 148 16.14 -20.26 7.19
CA SER A 148 17.15 -21.21 6.74
C SER A 148 17.98 -20.62 5.58
N PRO A 149 19.27 -20.97 5.45
CA PRO A 149 20.12 -20.44 4.39
C PRO A 149 19.55 -20.60 2.98
N ILE A 150 18.86 -21.73 2.72
CA ILE A 150 18.22 -22.00 1.42
C ILE A 150 17.07 -21.04 1.18
N VAL A 151 16.21 -20.83 2.19
CA VAL A 151 15.08 -19.89 2.12
C VAL A 151 15.59 -18.46 1.92
N SER A 152 16.64 -18.06 2.64
CA SER A 152 17.29 -16.76 2.48
C SER A 152 17.82 -16.54 1.06
N ILE A 153 18.48 -17.53 0.46
CA ILE A 153 18.97 -17.44 -0.93
C ILE A 153 17.80 -17.27 -1.90
N LEU A 154 16.77 -18.10 -1.78
CA LEU A 154 15.59 -18.01 -2.67
C LEU A 154 14.87 -16.67 -2.51
N ALA A 155 14.74 -16.17 -1.28
CA ALA A 155 14.18 -14.85 -1.01
C ALA A 155 15.02 -13.72 -1.63
N MET A 156 16.35 -13.77 -1.52
CA MET A 156 17.24 -12.78 -2.15
C MET A 156 17.11 -12.76 -3.68
N ILE A 157 17.05 -13.94 -4.30
CA ILE A 157 16.79 -14.07 -5.75
C ILE A 157 15.44 -13.41 -6.08
N GLY A 158 14.41 -13.74 -5.31
CA GLY A 158 13.08 -13.15 -5.46
C GLY A 158 13.08 -11.63 -5.33
N VAL A 159 13.76 -11.07 -4.32
CA VAL A 159 13.90 -9.63 -4.10
C VAL A 159 14.54 -8.94 -5.29
N ILE A 160 15.59 -9.50 -5.89
CA ILE A 160 16.27 -8.90 -7.05
C ILE A 160 15.29 -8.75 -8.23
N PHE A 161 14.53 -9.81 -8.53
CA PHE A 161 13.56 -9.76 -9.62
C PHE A 161 12.37 -8.85 -9.29
N ALA A 162 11.82 -8.97 -8.09
CA ALA A 162 10.66 -8.24 -7.64
C ALA A 162 10.91 -6.73 -7.57
N THR A 163 12.05 -6.29 -7.04
CA THR A 163 12.42 -4.86 -6.96
C THR A 163 12.61 -4.25 -8.34
N ALA A 164 13.30 -4.96 -9.25
CA ALA A 164 13.49 -4.50 -10.62
C ALA A 164 12.14 -4.34 -11.36
N MET A 165 11.23 -5.31 -11.22
CA MET A 165 9.89 -5.21 -11.81
C MET A 165 9.07 -4.10 -11.14
N SER A 166 9.12 -3.99 -9.81
CA SER A 166 8.43 -2.96 -9.04
C SER A 166 8.80 -1.54 -9.50
N SER A 167 10.08 -1.23 -9.63
CA SER A 167 10.53 0.10 -10.09
C SER A 167 10.01 0.42 -11.49
N VAL A 168 9.98 -0.55 -12.41
CA VAL A 168 9.48 -0.32 -13.78
C VAL A 168 7.96 -0.14 -13.79
N ILE A 169 7.22 -0.99 -13.09
CA ILE A 169 5.75 -0.89 -12.99
C ILE A 169 5.37 0.44 -12.36
N THR A 170 6.03 0.81 -11.26
CA THR A 170 5.85 2.11 -10.59
C THR A 170 6.15 3.25 -11.57
N GLY A 171 7.19 3.14 -12.38
CA GLY A 171 7.56 4.19 -13.35
C GLY A 171 6.58 4.35 -14.50
N GLN A 172 5.97 3.26 -14.96
CA GLN A 172 5.00 3.26 -16.06
C GLN A 172 3.59 3.61 -15.61
N THR A 173 3.18 3.11 -14.44
CA THR A 173 1.79 3.15 -13.98
C THR A 173 1.56 4.08 -12.80
N GLY A 174 2.61 4.48 -12.10
CA GLY A 174 2.52 5.19 -10.82
C GLY A 174 2.08 4.31 -9.64
N ILE A 175 1.90 3.00 -9.86
CA ILE A 175 1.44 2.04 -8.86
C ILE A 175 2.58 1.10 -8.49
N ASN A 176 2.82 0.91 -7.19
CA ASN A 176 3.79 -0.04 -6.68
C ASN A 176 3.07 -1.34 -6.25
N PRO A 177 3.21 -2.46 -6.99
CA PRO A 177 2.55 -3.72 -6.66
C PRO A 177 3.36 -4.54 -5.62
N MET A 178 3.90 -3.88 -4.59
CA MET A 178 4.79 -4.49 -3.60
C MET A 178 4.20 -5.73 -2.92
N GLU A 179 2.90 -5.68 -2.59
CA GLU A 179 2.17 -6.77 -1.90
C GLU A 179 2.11 -8.03 -2.75
N VAL A 180 1.83 -7.85 -4.05
CA VAL A 180 1.66 -8.92 -5.03
C VAL A 180 2.97 -9.67 -5.20
N PHE A 181 4.08 -8.94 -5.31
CA PHE A 181 5.40 -9.55 -5.38
C PHE A 181 5.76 -10.27 -4.09
N GLY A 182 5.42 -9.71 -2.93
CA GLY A 182 5.58 -10.39 -1.64
C GLY A 182 4.91 -11.76 -1.61
N ILE A 183 3.63 -11.81 -2.02
CA ILE A 183 2.86 -13.05 -2.07
C ILE A 183 3.44 -14.04 -3.10
N ILE A 184 3.80 -13.58 -4.29
CA ILE A 184 4.29 -14.47 -5.35
C ILE A 184 5.63 -15.09 -5.01
N ILE A 185 6.58 -14.31 -4.47
CA ILE A 185 7.87 -14.84 -4.05
C ILE A 185 7.68 -15.80 -2.87
N LEU A 186 6.83 -15.45 -1.90
CA LEU A 186 6.47 -16.36 -0.82
C LEU A 186 5.96 -17.71 -1.37
N LEU A 187 4.93 -17.69 -2.23
CA LEU A 187 4.34 -18.91 -2.77
C LEU A 187 5.37 -19.70 -3.58
N ALA A 188 6.21 -19.03 -4.38
CA ALA A 188 7.28 -19.67 -5.12
C ALA A 188 8.28 -20.37 -4.19
N VAL A 189 8.70 -19.74 -3.08
CA VAL A 189 9.59 -20.36 -2.10
C VAL A 189 8.95 -21.60 -1.47
N ARG A 190 7.66 -21.52 -1.13
CA ARG A 190 6.88 -22.64 -0.55
C ARG A 190 6.74 -23.84 -1.49
N LEU A 191 6.88 -23.66 -2.81
CA LEU A 191 6.88 -24.79 -3.77
C LEU A 191 8.17 -25.61 -3.70
N PHE A 192 9.29 -25.01 -3.30
CA PHE A 192 10.59 -25.68 -3.27
C PHE A 192 11.00 -26.14 -1.87
N VAL A 193 10.55 -25.44 -0.82
CA VAL A 193 10.94 -25.71 0.58
C VAL A 193 9.73 -25.57 1.48
N SER A 194 9.60 -26.46 2.47
CA SER A 194 8.60 -26.29 3.54
C SER A 194 8.96 -25.10 4.42
N VAL A 195 8.08 -24.11 4.50
CA VAL A 195 8.28 -22.90 5.30
C VAL A 195 7.17 -22.77 6.33
N SER A 196 7.52 -22.53 7.60
CA SER A 196 6.56 -22.25 8.68
C SER A 196 5.70 -21.01 8.37
N HIS A 197 4.58 -20.85 9.06
CA HIS A 197 3.69 -19.68 8.88
C HIS A 197 4.43 -18.37 9.17
N GLU A 198 5.22 -18.32 10.25
CA GLU A 198 5.99 -17.13 10.63
C GLU A 198 7.04 -16.77 9.57
N HIS A 199 7.83 -17.74 9.12
CA HIS A 199 8.85 -17.51 8.09
C HIS A 199 8.23 -17.13 6.74
N ALA A 200 7.02 -17.61 6.44
CA ALA A 200 6.30 -17.24 5.25
C ALA A 200 5.91 -15.74 5.25
N ILE A 201 5.40 -15.25 6.38
CA ILE A 201 5.10 -13.82 6.56
C ILE A 201 6.39 -13.01 6.44
N TYR A 202 7.50 -13.48 7.02
CA TYR A 202 8.80 -12.80 6.90
C TYR A 202 9.26 -12.65 5.46
N ILE A 203 9.12 -13.69 4.63
CA ILE A 203 9.48 -13.60 3.20
C ILE A 203 8.60 -12.57 2.48
N ALA A 204 7.29 -12.63 2.70
CA ALA A 204 6.35 -11.71 2.06
C ALA A 204 6.65 -10.25 2.45
N CYS A 205 6.86 -9.99 3.74
CA CYS A 205 7.22 -8.67 4.27
C CYS A 205 8.56 -8.17 3.71
N LEU A 206 9.60 -9.01 3.73
CA LEU A 206 10.92 -8.69 3.19
C LEU A 206 10.84 -8.22 1.73
N VAL A 207 10.15 -8.99 0.90
CA VAL A 207 10.00 -8.70 -0.53
C VAL A 207 9.12 -7.48 -0.75
N ALA A 208 8.01 -7.35 -0.01
CA ALA A 208 7.12 -6.19 -0.11
C ALA A 208 7.87 -4.90 0.26
N VAL A 209 8.55 -4.85 1.40
CA VAL A 209 9.33 -3.68 1.83
C VAL A 209 10.40 -3.32 0.80
N ALA A 210 11.14 -4.31 0.29
CA ALA A 210 12.13 -4.07 -0.75
C ALA A 210 11.50 -3.47 -2.02
N CYS A 211 10.35 -4.00 -2.47
CA CYS A 211 9.62 -3.49 -3.64
C CYS A 211 9.05 -2.09 -3.41
N GLY A 212 8.54 -1.83 -2.20
CA GLY A 212 8.12 -0.51 -1.72
C GLY A 212 9.23 0.50 -1.92
N TYR A 213 10.37 0.22 -1.27
CA TYR A 213 11.56 1.07 -1.30
C TYR A 213 12.11 1.27 -2.72
N ALA A 214 12.13 0.22 -3.55
CA ALA A 214 12.60 0.31 -4.92
C ALA A 214 11.68 1.18 -5.81
N GLY A 215 10.38 1.19 -5.55
CA GLY A 215 9.42 2.08 -6.24
C GLY A 215 9.59 3.53 -5.82
N ASP A 216 9.71 3.78 -4.51
CA ASP A 216 9.89 5.13 -3.95
C ASP A 216 11.22 5.73 -4.37
N ALA A 217 12.33 4.99 -4.23
CA ALA A 217 13.64 5.40 -4.70
C ALA A 217 13.62 5.75 -6.20
N MET A 218 12.90 4.97 -7.03
CA MET A 218 12.76 5.31 -8.46
C MET A 218 12.07 6.67 -8.67
N ASN A 219 11.00 6.95 -7.94
CA ASN A 219 10.31 8.24 -7.99
C ASN A 219 11.19 9.39 -7.48
N ASP A 220 11.99 9.15 -6.44
CA ASP A 220 12.90 10.13 -5.85
C ASP A 220 14.10 10.42 -6.75
N TYR A 221 14.72 9.41 -7.37
CA TYR A 221 15.76 9.61 -8.37
C TYR A 221 15.22 10.30 -9.63
N LYS A 222 13.99 9.99 -10.05
CA LYS A 222 13.35 10.68 -11.18
C LYS A 222 13.15 12.17 -10.86
N THR A 223 12.62 12.47 -9.68
CA THR A 223 12.43 13.85 -9.22
C THR A 223 13.77 14.57 -9.03
N GLY A 224 14.75 13.91 -8.41
CA GLY A 224 16.11 14.40 -8.26
C GLY A 224 16.77 14.73 -9.58
N HIS A 225 16.61 13.87 -10.59
CA HIS A 225 17.12 14.12 -11.93
C HIS A 225 16.48 15.36 -12.57
N ILE A 226 15.15 15.53 -12.44
CA ILE A 226 14.44 16.73 -12.90
C ILE A 226 14.93 17.99 -12.18
N LEU A 227 15.24 17.88 -10.90
CA LEU A 227 15.74 18.96 -10.05
C LEU A 227 17.27 19.13 -10.12
N ASN A 228 17.99 18.36 -10.95
CA ASN A 228 19.45 18.34 -11.05
C ASN A 228 20.17 18.11 -9.70
N THR A 229 19.60 17.26 -8.85
CA THR A 229 20.19 16.86 -7.56
C THR A 229 21.30 15.82 -7.76
N ASN A 230 22.31 15.82 -6.88
CA ASN A 230 23.38 14.83 -6.91
C ASN A 230 22.87 13.44 -6.48
N PRO A 231 22.91 12.41 -7.34
CA PRO A 231 22.38 11.08 -7.02
C PRO A 231 23.12 10.38 -5.87
N LYS A 232 24.41 10.68 -5.66
CA LYS A 232 25.16 10.11 -4.52
C LYS A 232 24.65 10.66 -3.19
N SER A 233 24.31 11.95 -3.16
CA SER A 233 23.74 12.58 -1.97
C SER A 233 22.32 12.07 -1.71
N GLN A 234 21.54 11.81 -2.76
CA GLN A 234 20.21 11.20 -2.62
C GLN A 234 20.31 9.79 -2.03
N PHE A 235 21.22 8.95 -2.52
CA PHE A 235 21.44 7.61 -1.97
C PHE A 235 21.76 7.64 -0.47
N VAL A 236 22.64 8.54 -0.03
CA VAL A 236 22.97 8.68 1.39
C VAL A 236 21.76 9.17 2.20
N ALA A 237 20.99 10.12 1.67
CA ALA A 237 19.78 10.62 2.32
C ALA A 237 18.71 9.52 2.45
N GLU A 238 18.48 8.72 1.39
CA GLU A 238 17.60 7.56 1.41
C GLU A 238 18.07 6.52 2.42
N LEU A 239 19.38 6.24 2.51
CA LEU A 239 19.91 5.28 3.48
C LEU A 239 19.67 5.74 4.92
N ILE A 240 19.97 7.01 5.22
CA ILE A 240 19.76 7.59 6.56
C ILE A 240 18.27 7.64 6.90
N GLY A 241 17.44 8.09 5.94
CA GLY A 241 15.98 8.16 6.10
C GLY A 241 15.32 6.80 6.28
N GLY A 242 15.80 5.77 5.58
CA GLY A 242 15.33 4.40 5.75
C GLY A 242 15.68 3.85 7.12
N LEU A 243 16.93 4.02 7.56
CA LEU A 243 17.37 3.57 8.88
C LEU A 243 16.64 4.29 10.02
N SER A 244 16.49 5.62 9.94
CA SER A 244 15.72 6.37 10.93
C SER A 244 14.24 5.98 10.91
N GLY A 245 13.69 5.72 9.72
CA GLY A 245 12.33 5.19 9.54
C GLY A 245 12.12 3.85 10.25
N VAL A 246 13.09 2.94 10.20
CA VAL A 246 13.03 1.66 10.94
C VAL A 246 13.03 1.90 12.45
N LEU A 247 13.91 2.79 12.95
CA LEU A 247 14.03 3.09 14.38
C LEU A 247 12.75 3.71 14.97
N VAL A 248 11.99 4.45 14.18
CA VAL A 248 10.72 5.08 14.61
C VAL A 248 9.53 4.18 14.31
N GLY A 249 9.47 3.61 13.10
CA GLY A 249 8.34 2.85 12.59
C GLY A 249 8.12 1.52 13.29
N VAL A 250 9.17 0.78 13.61
CA VAL A 250 9.03 -0.52 14.31
C VAL A 250 8.45 -0.34 15.71
N PRO A 251 9.00 0.54 16.58
CA PRO A 251 8.35 0.83 17.86
C PRO A 251 6.93 1.36 17.69
N ALA A 252 6.71 2.32 16.79
CA ALA A 252 5.38 2.88 16.54
C ALA A 252 4.34 1.80 16.18
N PHE A 253 4.72 0.82 15.35
CA PHE A 253 3.85 -0.30 14.99
C PHE A 253 3.44 -1.13 16.21
N PHE A 254 4.40 -1.53 17.06
CA PHE A 254 4.10 -2.25 18.30
C PHE A 254 3.27 -1.42 19.27
N LEU A 255 3.49 -0.11 19.32
CA LEU A 255 2.73 0.81 20.17
C LEU A 255 1.27 0.93 19.74
N ILE A 256 1.02 1.00 18.42
CA ILE A 256 -0.34 0.97 17.87
C ILE A 256 -1.01 -0.36 18.22
N ILE A 257 -0.33 -1.50 18.05
CA ILE A 257 -0.89 -2.79 18.42
C ILE A 257 -1.20 -2.87 19.92
N ALA A 258 -0.29 -2.39 20.78
CA ALA A 258 -0.51 -2.38 22.22
C ALA A 258 -1.73 -1.55 22.62
N GLN A 259 -1.94 -0.39 21.97
CA GLN A 259 -3.08 0.48 22.23
C GLN A 259 -4.42 -0.13 21.80
N TYR A 260 -4.45 -0.77 20.62
CA TYR A 260 -5.68 -1.34 20.05
C TYR A 260 -5.90 -2.82 20.43
N GLY A 261 -4.94 -3.44 21.12
CA GLY A 261 -4.94 -4.84 21.57
C GLY A 261 -4.69 -5.86 20.45
N SER A 262 -5.34 -5.70 19.30
CA SER A 262 -5.09 -6.51 18.10
C SER A 262 -5.46 -5.77 16.80
N ILE A 263 -5.15 -6.39 15.65
CA ILE A 263 -5.48 -5.85 14.33
C ILE A 263 -6.83 -6.45 13.89
N GLY A 264 -7.76 -5.60 13.45
CA GLY A 264 -9.06 -6.05 12.96
C GLY A 264 -10.12 -4.96 12.95
N ALA A 265 -11.23 -5.21 12.25
CA ALA A 265 -12.37 -4.30 12.27
C ALA A 265 -12.98 -4.20 13.68
N ALA A 266 -12.96 -5.29 14.45
CA ALA A 266 -13.49 -5.35 15.82
C ALA A 266 -12.69 -4.49 16.82
N THR A 267 -11.39 -4.30 16.59
CA THR A 267 -10.55 -3.43 17.42
C THR A 267 -10.48 -2.00 16.91
N GLY A 268 -11.15 -1.66 15.81
CA GLY A 268 -11.03 -0.34 15.20
C GLY A 268 -9.70 -0.10 14.48
N LEU A 269 -8.88 -1.14 14.29
CA LEU A 269 -7.63 -1.10 13.52
C LEU A 269 -7.72 -2.02 12.28
N PRO A 270 -8.61 -1.73 11.32
CA PRO A 270 -8.78 -2.61 10.16
C PRO A 270 -7.62 -2.44 9.17
N ALA A 271 -6.86 -3.51 8.95
CA ALA A 271 -5.71 -3.52 8.05
C ALA A 271 -5.92 -4.48 6.88
N ALA A 272 -6.64 -4.06 5.83
CA ALA A 272 -7.00 -4.92 4.69
C ALA A 272 -5.78 -5.65 4.07
N GLN A 273 -4.62 -4.99 4.04
CA GLN A 273 -3.39 -5.56 3.50
C GLN A 273 -2.80 -6.65 4.39
N ALA A 274 -2.79 -6.46 5.71
CA ALA A 274 -2.35 -7.49 6.65
C ALA A 274 -3.21 -8.77 6.53
N HIS A 275 -4.53 -8.59 6.36
CA HIS A 275 -5.44 -9.72 6.17
C HIS A 275 -5.18 -10.48 4.87
N SER A 276 -4.85 -9.77 3.78
CA SER A 276 -4.52 -10.40 2.49
C SER A 276 -3.28 -11.27 2.57
N VAL A 277 -2.20 -10.77 3.19
CA VAL A 277 -0.96 -11.55 3.38
C VAL A 277 -1.20 -12.72 4.34
N ALA A 278 -1.91 -12.50 5.44
CA ALA A 278 -2.23 -13.56 6.41
C ALA A 278 -3.05 -14.70 5.79
N ALA A 279 -4.07 -14.38 4.99
CA ALA A 279 -4.88 -15.38 4.29
C ALA A 279 -4.04 -16.25 3.34
N MET A 280 -3.09 -15.66 2.60
CA MET A 280 -2.20 -16.42 1.72
C MET A 280 -1.22 -17.33 2.47
N VAL A 281 -0.98 -17.05 3.75
CA VAL A 281 -0.07 -17.82 4.60
C VAL A 281 -0.80 -18.95 5.34
N SER A 282 -1.94 -18.63 5.95
CA SER A 282 -2.72 -19.52 6.83
C SER A 282 -3.72 -20.41 6.09
N GLY A 283 -3.99 -20.12 4.81
CA GLY A 283 -4.91 -20.86 3.96
C GLY A 283 -5.90 -19.93 3.30
N ILE A 284 -5.99 -20.03 1.97
CA ILE A 284 -7.11 -19.44 1.21
C ILE A 284 -8.39 -20.11 1.73
N GLY A 285 -9.44 -19.34 2.03
CA GLY A 285 -10.69 -19.83 2.63
C GLY A 285 -11.40 -20.89 1.78
N ASP A 286 -12.58 -20.61 1.22
CA ASP A 286 -13.13 -21.51 0.21
C ASP A 286 -12.33 -21.35 -1.10
N PRO A 287 -11.62 -22.40 -1.60
CA PRO A 287 -10.81 -22.28 -2.80
C PRO A 287 -11.63 -21.90 -4.04
N LEU A 288 -12.88 -22.34 -4.15
CA LEU A 288 -13.74 -22.01 -5.30
C LEU A 288 -14.03 -20.51 -5.32
N ILE A 289 -14.39 -19.94 -4.17
CA ILE A 289 -14.65 -18.51 -4.02
C ILE A 289 -13.37 -17.72 -4.28
N PHE A 290 -12.25 -18.15 -3.72
CA PHE A 290 -10.96 -17.49 -3.90
C PHE A 290 -10.55 -17.44 -5.38
N PHE A 291 -10.55 -18.58 -6.08
CA PHE A 291 -10.15 -18.62 -7.48
C PHE A 291 -11.15 -17.89 -8.38
N ALA A 292 -12.46 -17.99 -8.12
CA ALA A 292 -13.47 -17.21 -8.85
C ALA A 292 -13.22 -15.71 -8.70
N ALA A 293 -12.97 -15.24 -7.47
CA ALA A 293 -12.65 -13.85 -7.19
C ALA A 293 -11.29 -13.42 -7.76
N LEU A 294 -10.29 -14.31 -7.78
CA LEU A 294 -8.99 -14.07 -8.41
C LEU A 294 -9.13 -13.86 -9.93
N PHE A 295 -9.85 -14.74 -10.62
CA PHE A 295 -10.10 -14.60 -12.05
C PHE A 295 -10.94 -13.36 -12.35
N ALA A 296 -11.96 -13.08 -11.55
CA ALA A 296 -12.75 -11.86 -11.66
C ALA A 296 -11.87 -10.61 -11.46
N GLY A 297 -11.04 -10.60 -10.42
CA GLY A 297 -10.14 -9.49 -10.10
C GLY A 297 -9.13 -9.21 -11.21
N MET A 298 -8.59 -10.28 -11.81
CA MET A 298 -7.70 -10.21 -12.97
C MET A 298 -8.42 -9.64 -14.20
N ILE A 299 -9.61 -10.14 -14.54
CA ILE A 299 -10.40 -9.65 -15.68
C ILE A 299 -10.77 -8.17 -15.48
N LEU A 300 -11.26 -7.81 -14.29
CA LEU A 300 -11.60 -6.44 -13.96
C LEU A 300 -10.39 -5.50 -14.11
N TYR A 301 -9.22 -5.90 -13.63
CA TYR A 301 -7.99 -5.13 -13.82
C TYR A 301 -7.66 -4.93 -15.31
N LEU A 302 -7.75 -5.99 -16.12
CA LEU A 302 -7.51 -5.91 -17.58
C LEU A 302 -8.53 -4.99 -18.28
N LEU A 303 -9.76 -4.90 -17.76
CA LEU A 303 -10.78 -3.96 -18.19
C LEU A 303 -10.60 -2.54 -17.62
N LYS A 304 -9.49 -2.27 -16.91
CA LYS A 304 -9.17 -1.00 -16.23
C LYS A 304 -10.13 -0.63 -15.09
N ILE A 305 -10.79 -1.63 -14.50
CA ILE A 305 -11.59 -1.48 -13.29
C ILE A 305 -10.69 -1.80 -12.08
N PRO A 306 -10.59 -0.93 -11.06
CA PRO A 306 -9.66 -1.11 -9.95
C PRO A 306 -10.18 -2.15 -8.94
N SER A 307 -10.09 -3.44 -9.30
CA SER A 307 -10.55 -4.57 -8.48
C SER A 307 -9.92 -4.63 -7.08
N MET A 308 -8.66 -4.22 -6.94
CA MET A 308 -7.99 -4.10 -5.65
C MET A 308 -8.73 -3.12 -4.72
N ILE A 309 -9.17 -1.97 -5.23
CA ILE A 309 -9.87 -0.95 -4.46
C ILE A 309 -11.25 -1.46 -4.02
N ILE A 310 -11.92 -2.22 -4.88
CA ILE A 310 -13.19 -2.88 -4.55
C ILE A 310 -12.99 -3.87 -3.40
N GLY A 311 -11.95 -4.72 -3.48
CA GLY A 311 -11.62 -5.68 -2.42
C GLY A 311 -11.32 -5.00 -1.08
N ILE A 312 -10.53 -3.93 -1.09
CA ILE A 312 -10.26 -3.13 0.13
C ILE A 312 -11.56 -2.58 0.73
N GLY A 313 -12.46 -2.05 -0.10
CA GLY A 313 -13.76 -1.54 0.33
C GLY A 313 -14.65 -2.59 1.00
N MET A 314 -14.65 -3.82 0.50
CA MET A 314 -15.40 -4.94 1.10
C MET A 314 -14.99 -5.20 2.56
N ILE A 315 -13.69 -5.03 2.86
CA ILE A 315 -13.11 -5.30 4.18
C ILE A 315 -13.37 -4.14 5.15
N LEU A 316 -13.05 -2.90 4.76
CA LEU A 316 -12.95 -1.74 5.66
C LEU A 316 -14.29 -1.14 6.13
N GLY A 317 -15.42 -1.73 5.72
CA GLY A 317 -16.74 -1.36 6.21
C GLY A 317 -17.26 -0.04 5.63
N LEU A 318 -18.53 0.26 5.90
CA LEU A 318 -19.22 1.39 5.28
C LEU A 318 -18.74 2.74 5.82
N GLY A 319 -18.50 2.86 7.13
CA GLY A 319 -18.11 4.12 7.77
C GLY A 319 -16.88 4.78 7.16
N MET A 320 -15.77 4.04 7.08
CA MET A 320 -14.53 4.51 6.48
C MET A 320 -14.68 4.78 4.98
N SER A 321 -15.41 3.91 4.28
CA SER A 321 -15.62 4.01 2.83
C SER A 321 -16.47 5.22 2.46
N THR A 322 -17.46 5.60 3.27
CA THR A 322 -18.24 6.84 3.06
C THR A 322 -17.36 8.08 3.18
N SER A 323 -16.47 8.13 4.17
CA SER A 323 -15.56 9.26 4.36
C SER A 323 -14.56 9.41 3.20
N ILE A 324 -14.04 8.29 2.70
CA ILE A 324 -13.22 8.24 1.48
C ILE A 324 -14.06 8.69 0.26
N PHE A 325 -15.31 8.26 0.16
CA PHE A 325 -16.21 8.68 -0.93
C PHE A 325 -16.46 10.20 -0.92
N ILE A 326 -16.73 10.78 0.26
CA ILE A 326 -16.86 12.23 0.45
C ILE A 326 -15.60 12.95 -0.02
N GLY A 327 -14.41 12.46 0.35
CA GLY A 327 -13.13 12.97 -0.14
C GLY A 327 -13.04 13.00 -1.66
N GLY A 328 -13.48 11.92 -2.32
CA GLY A 328 -13.53 11.84 -3.78
C GLY A 328 -14.54 12.80 -4.42
N ILE A 329 -15.69 13.04 -3.78
CA ILE A 329 -16.65 14.07 -4.23
C ILE A 329 -16.00 15.46 -4.15
N ILE A 330 -15.28 15.75 -3.07
CA ILE A 330 -14.54 17.01 -2.94
C ILE A 330 -13.52 17.12 -4.07
N ALA A 331 -12.78 16.06 -4.40
CA ALA A 331 -11.87 16.07 -5.55
C ALA A 331 -12.59 16.34 -6.88
N LEU A 332 -13.78 15.75 -7.11
CA LEU A 332 -14.59 16.02 -8.30
C LEU A 332 -15.00 17.50 -8.40
N ILE A 333 -15.50 18.06 -7.29
CA ILE A 333 -15.92 19.45 -7.22
C ILE A 333 -14.72 20.37 -7.47
N MET A 334 -13.59 20.11 -6.82
CA MET A 334 -12.38 20.92 -6.98
C MET A 334 -11.82 20.86 -8.41
N SER A 335 -11.79 19.67 -9.02
CA SER A 335 -11.34 19.50 -10.41
C SER A 335 -12.26 20.18 -11.44
N SER A 336 -13.55 20.35 -11.11
CA SER A 336 -14.53 21.03 -11.97
C SER A 336 -14.23 22.51 -12.19
N PHE A 337 -13.48 23.15 -11.27
CA PHE A 337 -13.01 24.53 -11.42
C PHE A 337 -11.84 24.68 -12.41
N LYS A 338 -11.29 23.57 -12.94
CA LYS A 338 -10.21 23.53 -13.96
C LYS A 338 -8.99 24.41 -13.62
N SER A 339 -8.68 24.57 -12.33
CA SER A 339 -7.58 25.41 -11.86
C SER A 339 -6.43 24.55 -11.34
N LYS A 340 -5.32 24.54 -12.08
CA LYS A 340 -4.10 23.82 -11.70
C LYS A 340 -3.58 24.23 -10.31
N LYS A 341 -3.82 25.48 -9.91
CA LYS A 341 -3.45 26.00 -8.58
C LYS A 341 -4.31 25.37 -7.48
N LEU A 342 -5.61 25.20 -7.72
CA LEU A 342 -6.52 24.52 -6.79
C LEU A 342 -6.17 23.05 -6.64
N ASP A 343 -5.92 22.34 -7.76
CA ASP A 343 -5.52 20.93 -7.71
C ASP A 343 -4.22 20.73 -6.92
N THR A 344 -3.21 21.58 -7.19
CA THR A 344 -1.94 21.51 -6.45
C THR A 344 -2.14 21.83 -4.97
N SER A 345 -2.96 22.82 -4.64
CA SER A 345 -3.19 23.22 -3.24
C SER A 345 -4.02 22.19 -2.49
N GLY A 346 -5.02 21.59 -3.13
CA GLY A 346 -5.83 20.53 -2.56
C GLY A 346 -5.03 19.27 -2.28
N ASN A 347 -4.15 18.86 -3.20
CA ASN A 347 -3.24 17.72 -2.95
C ASN A 347 -2.29 17.99 -1.77
N ILE A 348 -1.81 19.23 -1.61
CA ILE A 348 -0.97 19.62 -0.47
C ILE A 348 -1.77 19.57 0.85
N ILE A 349 -3.00 20.08 0.85
CA ILE A 349 -3.88 20.03 2.02
C ILE A 349 -4.20 18.59 2.39
N ALA A 350 -4.58 17.75 1.43
CA ALA A 350 -4.86 16.34 1.67
C ALA A 350 -3.64 15.60 2.22
N ALA A 351 -2.44 15.85 1.67
CA ALA A 351 -1.21 15.28 2.22
C ALA A 351 -0.96 15.72 3.68
N GLY A 352 -1.24 16.99 4.02
CA GLY A 352 -1.13 17.50 5.38
C GLY A 352 -2.15 16.87 6.34
N LEU A 353 -3.41 16.71 5.91
CA LEU A 353 -4.44 16.02 6.69
C LEU A 353 -4.07 14.56 6.96
N LEU A 354 -3.65 13.83 5.92
CA LEU A 354 -3.21 12.43 6.03
C LEU A 354 -2.04 12.30 7.02
N GLY A 355 -1.01 13.15 6.87
CA GLY A 355 0.15 13.14 7.76
C GLY A 355 -0.20 13.56 9.19
N GLY A 356 -1.06 14.57 9.37
CA GLY A 356 -1.42 15.10 10.68
C GLY A 356 -2.17 14.10 11.54
N GLU A 357 -3.22 13.45 11.02
CA GLU A 357 -3.92 12.40 11.78
C GLU A 357 -3.01 11.19 12.05
N GLY A 358 -2.24 10.72 11.06
CA GLY A 358 -1.35 9.57 11.24
C GLY A 358 -0.25 9.79 12.29
N ILE A 359 0.44 10.94 12.24
CA ILE A 359 1.49 11.30 13.21
C ILE A 359 0.88 11.46 14.60
N THR A 360 -0.23 12.19 14.72
CA THR A 360 -0.87 12.44 16.02
C THR A 360 -1.42 11.16 16.64
N SER A 361 -2.05 10.28 15.86
CA SER A 361 -2.52 8.97 16.35
C SER A 361 -1.36 8.14 16.92
N THR A 362 -0.20 8.19 16.25
CA THR A 362 1.02 7.52 16.72
C THR A 362 1.52 8.12 18.04
N ILE A 363 1.56 9.46 18.14
CA ILE A 363 1.98 10.15 19.38
C ILE A 363 1.01 9.84 20.53
N ILE A 364 -0.29 9.84 20.27
CA ILE A 364 -1.31 9.48 21.28
C ILE A 364 -1.07 8.06 21.77
N ALA A 365 -0.88 7.09 20.87
CA ALA A 365 -0.58 5.71 21.26
C ALA A 365 0.68 5.62 22.15
N ILE A 366 1.74 6.37 21.83
CA ILE A 366 2.95 6.45 22.66
C ILE A 366 2.63 7.00 24.05
N VAL A 367 1.90 8.12 24.13
CA VAL A 367 1.61 8.79 25.41
C VAL A 367 0.70 7.96 26.30
N THR A 368 -0.33 7.32 25.73
CA THR A 368 -1.28 6.49 26.47
C THR A 368 -0.58 5.30 27.13
N MET A 369 0.38 4.67 26.44
CA MET A 369 1.18 3.58 27.03
C MET A 369 1.89 3.98 28.32
N PHE A 370 2.46 5.19 28.40
CA PHE A 370 3.16 5.64 29.61
C PHE A 370 2.22 6.07 30.74
N LYS A 371 0.92 6.23 30.46
CA LYS A 371 -0.09 6.62 31.46
C LYS A 371 -0.76 5.42 32.14
N GLY A 372 -0.62 4.21 31.59
CA GLY A 372 -1.20 2.98 32.13
C GLY A 372 -2.63 2.79 31.65
#